data_AF-A0AAW3RFF5-F1
#
_entry.id   AF-A0AAW3RFF5-F1
#
_cell.length_a   1.000
_cell.length_b   1.000
_cell.length_c   1.000
_cell.angle_alpha   90.00
_cell.angle_beta   90.00
_cell.angle_gamma   90.00
#
_symmetry.space_group_name_H-M   'P 1'
#
loop_
_entity.id
_entity.type
_entity.pdbx_description
1 polymer ?
#
loop_
_entity_poly.entity_id
_entity_poly.type
_entity_poly.pdbx_seq_one_letter_code
_entity_poly.pdbx_strand_id
1 'polypeptide(L)'
;MMGEQQVISDEIFPPIDQDKTIKQVRRFLDKKLPQAVRASGHSVADLKSPSMDGMPKSASSGNSAEDRITRRLYAEQIVRQTIQAMARCDHECQEILDRLYLQGYSDTMCYMDIGYSKTQYFDRWKPLAMLQFAQSYYLEDLNIYQNRTQTGL
;
A
#
# COMPACT_ATOMS: atom_id res chain seq x y z
N MET A 1 11.61 -35.81 1.57
CA MET A 1 10.79 -35.13 0.54
C MET A 1 10.21 -33.77 0.97
N MET A 2 10.47 -33.27 2.19
CA MET A 2 10.03 -31.92 2.62
C MET A 2 10.92 -30.77 2.11
N GLY A 3 12.11 -31.08 1.56
CA GLY A 3 13.05 -30.06 1.05
C GLY A 3 12.71 -29.54 -0.35
N GLU A 4 12.27 -30.41 -1.26
CA GLU A 4 12.01 -30.01 -2.66
C GLU A 4 10.75 -29.15 -2.79
N GLN A 5 9.68 -29.49 -2.06
CA GLN A 5 8.43 -28.71 -2.05
C GLN A 5 8.65 -27.29 -1.47
N GLN A 6 9.45 -27.17 -0.40
CA GLN A 6 9.78 -25.89 0.22
C GLN A 6 10.63 -25.01 -0.72
N VAL A 7 11.60 -25.61 -1.43
CA VAL A 7 12.48 -24.88 -2.37
C VAL A 7 11.67 -24.31 -3.55
N ILE A 8 10.74 -25.08 -4.12
CA ILE A 8 9.87 -24.61 -5.22
C ILE A 8 8.94 -23.50 -4.74
N SER A 9 8.36 -23.62 -3.55
CA SER A 9 7.53 -22.56 -2.96
C SER A 9 8.33 -21.27 -2.73
N ASP A 10 9.57 -21.36 -2.25
CA ASP A 10 10.44 -20.21 -2.02
C ASP A 10 11.02 -19.59 -3.31
N GLU A 11 11.06 -20.33 -4.43
CA GLU A 11 11.41 -19.78 -5.75
C GLU A 11 10.27 -18.92 -6.33
N ILE A 12 9.02 -19.35 -6.12
CA ILE A 12 7.83 -18.65 -6.62
C ILE A 12 7.40 -17.53 -5.66
N PHE A 13 7.52 -17.78 -4.36
CA PHE A 13 7.12 -16.88 -3.28
C PHE A 13 8.30 -16.69 -2.31
N PRO A 14 9.30 -15.86 -2.68
CA PRO A 14 10.46 -15.65 -1.85
C PRO A 14 10.07 -15.17 -0.45
N PRO A 15 10.72 -15.68 0.61
CA PRO A 15 10.36 -15.35 1.98
C PRO A 15 10.57 -13.86 2.24
N ILE A 16 9.52 -13.21 2.74
CA ILE A 16 9.55 -11.79 3.08
C ILE A 16 10.00 -11.58 4.53
N ASP A 17 10.79 -10.53 4.74
CA ASP A 17 11.05 -9.94 6.04
C ASP A 17 9.81 -9.13 6.43
N GLN A 18 8.94 -9.75 7.23
CA GLN A 18 7.63 -9.17 7.57
C GLN A 18 7.79 -7.82 8.27
N ASP A 19 8.71 -7.69 9.23
CA ASP A 19 8.92 -6.45 9.98
C ASP A 19 9.40 -5.32 9.10
N LYS A 20 10.36 -5.58 8.21
CA LYS A 20 10.85 -4.56 7.26
C LYS A 20 9.78 -4.19 6.25
N THR A 21 9.02 -5.16 5.76
CA THR A 21 7.90 -4.95 4.83
C THR A 21 6.81 -4.07 5.46
N ILE A 22 6.38 -4.41 6.68
CA ILE A 22 5.43 -3.61 7.47
C ILE A 22 5.91 -2.17 7.64
N LYS A 23 7.20 -1.96 7.98
CA LYS A 23 7.79 -0.62 8.10
C LYS A 23 7.79 0.14 6.77
N GLN A 24 8.11 -0.54 5.67
CA GLN A 24 8.12 0.04 4.33
C GLN A 24 6.71 0.47 3.91
N VAL A 25 5.71 -0.39 4.09
CA VAL A 25 4.29 -0.10 3.81
C VAL A 25 3.80 1.06 4.67
N ARG A 26 4.09 1.05 5.98
CA ARG A 26 3.73 2.16 6.85
C ARG A 26 4.33 3.49 6.38
N ARG A 27 5.62 3.51 6.03
CA ARG A 27 6.28 4.70 5.50
C ARG A 27 5.62 5.18 4.19
N PHE A 28 5.24 4.26 3.32
CA PHE A 28 4.53 4.55 2.08
C PHE A 28 3.16 5.21 2.38
N LEU A 29 2.32 4.58 3.21
CA LEU A 29 0.97 5.04 3.51
C LEU A 29 0.95 6.33 4.35
N ASP A 30 1.88 6.49 5.30
CA ASP A 30 1.93 7.67 6.17
C ASP A 30 2.52 8.91 5.47
N LYS A 31 3.38 8.72 4.45
CA LYS A 31 4.14 9.82 3.83
C LYS A 31 3.89 9.96 2.33
N LYS A 32 4.15 8.90 1.56
CA LYS A 32 4.11 8.95 0.09
C LYS A 32 2.68 9.10 -0.42
N LEU A 33 1.73 8.36 0.14
CA LEU A 33 0.32 8.47 -0.23
C LEU A 33 -0.23 9.90 0.01
N PRO A 34 -0.11 10.53 1.20
CA PRO A 34 -0.56 11.91 1.38
C PRO A 34 0.10 12.92 0.46
N GLN A 35 1.39 12.71 0.11
CA GLN A 35 2.08 13.55 -0.87
C GLN A 35 1.50 13.37 -2.27
N ALA A 36 1.22 12.14 -2.68
CA ALA A 36 0.60 11.83 -3.96
C ALA A 36 -0.83 12.40 -4.06
N VAL A 37 -1.65 12.28 -3.01
CA VAL A 37 -2.98 12.90 -2.96
C VAL A 37 -2.87 14.41 -3.20
N ARG A 38 -2.00 15.12 -2.47
CA ARG A 38 -1.78 16.56 -2.68
C ARG A 38 -1.27 16.90 -4.08
N ALA A 39 -0.37 16.09 -4.64
CA ALA A 39 0.22 16.33 -5.95
C ALA A 39 -0.73 16.00 -7.12
N SER A 40 -1.66 15.07 -6.94
CA SER A 40 -2.68 14.71 -7.92
C SER A 40 -3.73 15.80 -8.14
N GLY A 41 -3.91 16.68 -7.15
CA GLY A 41 -4.98 17.67 -7.13
C GLY A 41 -6.34 17.13 -6.67
N HIS A 42 -6.41 15.86 -6.24
CA HIS A 42 -7.58 15.27 -5.59
C HIS A 42 -7.62 15.56 -4.08
N SER A 43 -8.82 15.72 -3.53
CA SER A 43 -9.05 15.69 -2.09
C SER A 43 -9.15 14.24 -1.59
N VAL A 44 -8.87 13.98 -0.31
CA VAL A 44 -9.07 12.64 0.30
C VAL A 44 -10.54 12.19 0.19
N ALA A 45 -11.49 13.14 0.14
CA ALA A 45 -12.90 12.82 -0.05
C ALA A 45 -13.20 12.28 -1.46
N ASP A 46 -12.45 12.71 -2.48
CA ASP A 46 -12.59 12.25 -3.86
C ASP A 46 -12.14 10.78 -4.00
N LEU A 47 -11.33 10.28 -3.05
CA LEU A 47 -10.87 8.89 -3.02
C LEU A 47 -11.98 7.92 -2.60
N LYS A 48 -13.01 8.41 -1.90
CA LYS A 48 -14.17 7.60 -1.45
C LYS A 48 -15.18 7.34 -2.58
N SER A 49 -15.01 7.95 -3.74
CA SER A 49 -15.92 7.81 -4.88
C SER A 49 -15.10 7.84 -6.17
N PRO A 50 -14.88 6.71 -6.85
CA PRO A 50 -14.06 6.66 -8.05
C PRO A 50 -14.83 7.25 -9.24
N SER A 51 -15.05 8.57 -9.24
CA SER A 51 -15.51 9.30 -10.42
C SER A 51 -14.27 9.84 -11.12
N MET A 52 -13.65 8.98 -11.95
CA MET A 52 -12.51 9.37 -12.78
C MET A 52 -13.02 10.17 -13.99
N ASP A 53 -13.37 11.44 -13.79
CA ASP A 53 -13.66 12.35 -14.90
C ASP A 53 -12.91 13.67 -14.66
N GLY A 54 -11.79 13.85 -15.35
CA GLY A 54 -10.92 15.00 -15.14
C GLY A 54 -9.52 14.88 -15.71
N MET A 55 -9.37 14.24 -16.88
CA MET A 55 -8.08 14.24 -17.59
C MET A 55 -7.74 15.69 -17.97
N PRO A 56 -6.58 16.25 -17.57
CA PRO A 56 -6.24 17.62 -17.93
C PRO A 56 -6.04 17.72 -19.44
N LYS A 57 -6.81 18.58 -20.10
CA LYS A 57 -6.52 18.94 -21.49
C LYS A 57 -5.21 19.72 -21.53
N SER A 58 -4.28 19.22 -22.34
CA SER A 58 -2.95 19.76 -22.64
C SER A 58 -2.87 21.30 -22.62
N ALA A 59 -1.83 21.83 -21.96
CA ALA A 59 -1.31 23.17 -22.21
C ALA A 59 0.18 23.08 -22.59
N SER A 60 0.53 23.84 -23.62
CA SER A 60 1.78 23.76 -24.38
C SER A 60 3.02 24.35 -23.69
N SER A 61 4.16 23.77 -24.04
CA SER A 61 5.51 24.37 -24.13
C SER A 61 6.29 24.63 -22.83
N GLY A 62 7.22 23.71 -22.54
CA GLY A 62 8.38 23.89 -21.67
C GLY A 62 8.68 22.63 -20.85
N ASN A 63 9.94 22.17 -20.82
CA ASN A 63 10.38 20.98 -20.06
C ASN A 63 9.85 20.96 -18.60
N SER A 64 9.70 22.13 -17.98
CA SER A 64 9.14 22.28 -16.62
C SER A 64 7.63 21.99 -16.53
N ALA A 65 6.86 22.29 -17.59
CA ALA A 65 5.44 21.97 -17.66
C ALA A 65 5.20 20.47 -17.90
N GLU A 66 6.00 19.84 -18.77
CA GLU A 66 5.97 18.39 -19.00
C GLU A 66 6.35 17.60 -17.75
N ASP A 67 7.38 18.04 -17.02
CA ASP A 67 7.77 17.45 -15.73
C ASP A 67 6.64 17.56 -14.70
N ARG A 68 5.94 18.69 -14.65
CA ARG A 68 4.81 18.90 -13.73
C ARG A 68 3.62 18.01 -14.07
N ILE A 69 3.30 17.86 -15.36
CA ILE A 69 2.24 16.96 -15.83
C ILE A 69 2.61 15.51 -15.50
N THR A 70 3.83 15.10 -15.79
CA THR A 70 4.32 13.74 -15.51
C THR A 70 4.25 13.41 -14.01
N ARG A 71 4.68 14.34 -13.14
CA ARG A 71 4.60 14.15 -11.68
C ARG A 71 3.16 14.02 -11.20
N ARG A 72 2.23 14.82 -11.76
CA ARG A 72 0.81 14.74 -11.42
C ARG A 72 0.21 13.40 -11.86
N LEU A 73 0.48 12.95 -13.08
CA LEU A 73 0.00 11.66 -13.59
C LEU A 73 0.52 10.49 -12.74
N TYR A 74 1.79 10.53 -12.36
CA TYR A 74 2.36 9.51 -11.47
C TYR A 74 1.71 9.54 -10.08
N ALA A 75 1.43 10.73 -9.55
CA ALA A 75 0.72 10.88 -8.28
C ALA A 75 -0.71 10.32 -8.33
N GLU A 76 -1.46 10.59 -9.41
CA GLU A 76 -2.78 9.99 -9.67
C GLU A 76 -2.68 8.45 -9.74
N GLN A 77 -1.63 7.92 -10.37
CA GLN A 77 -1.41 6.48 -10.45
C GLN A 77 -1.14 5.86 -9.08
N ILE A 78 -0.32 6.49 -8.23
CA ILE A 78 -0.08 6.04 -6.84
C ILE A 78 -1.40 5.92 -6.08
N VAL A 79 -2.21 6.98 -6.14
CA VAL A 79 -3.50 7.05 -5.45
C VAL A 79 -4.44 5.94 -5.93
N ARG A 80 -4.60 5.80 -7.25
CA ARG A 80 -5.46 4.78 -7.86
C ARG A 80 -5.01 3.36 -7.51
N GLN A 81 -3.71 3.08 -7.61
CA GLN A 81 -3.15 1.77 -7.27
C GLN A 81 -3.26 1.46 -5.77
N THR A 82 -3.19 2.48 -4.91
CA THR A 82 -3.37 2.29 -3.46
C THR A 82 -4.79 1.81 -3.15
N ILE A 83 -5.81 2.49 -3.69
CA ILE A 83 -7.21 2.10 -3.51
C ILE A 83 -7.46 0.70 -4.07
N GLN A 84 -6.93 0.41 -5.26
CA GLN A 84 -7.07 -0.93 -5.86
C GLN A 84 -6.36 -2.02 -5.06
N ALA A 85 -5.21 -1.73 -4.46
CA ALA A 85 -4.50 -2.68 -3.61
C ALA A 85 -5.27 -2.95 -2.31
N MET A 86 -5.82 -1.91 -1.67
CA MET A 86 -6.68 -2.06 -0.48
C MET A 86 -7.91 -2.92 -0.79
N ALA A 87 -8.57 -2.70 -1.94
CA ALA A 87 -9.74 -3.47 -2.36
C ALA A 87 -9.47 -4.95 -2.74
N ARG A 88 -8.19 -5.34 -2.87
CA ARG A 88 -7.78 -6.74 -3.11
C ARG A 88 -7.42 -7.47 -1.83
N CYS A 89 -7.22 -6.75 -0.72
CA CYS A 89 -7.02 -7.36 0.58
C CYS A 89 -8.29 -8.07 1.04
N ASP A 90 -8.15 -8.97 2.00
CA ASP A 90 -9.29 -9.56 2.70
C ASP A 90 -10.12 -8.45 3.39
N HIS A 91 -11.42 -8.69 3.56
CA HIS A 91 -12.37 -7.67 4.07
C HIS A 91 -11.87 -6.97 5.34
N GLU A 92 -11.38 -7.74 6.31
CA GLU A 92 -10.94 -7.23 7.61
C GLU A 92 -9.67 -6.37 7.48
N CYS A 93 -8.79 -6.75 6.55
CA CYS A 93 -7.57 -6.02 6.26
C CYS A 93 -7.87 -4.73 5.49
N GLN A 94 -8.76 -4.80 4.49
CA GLN A 94 -9.25 -3.64 3.76
C GLN A 94 -9.89 -2.64 4.72
N GLU A 95 -10.80 -3.08 5.59
CA GLU A 95 -11.53 -2.21 6.51
C GLU A 95 -10.57 -1.43 7.43
N ILE A 96 -9.55 -2.11 7.99
CA ILE A 96 -8.52 -1.46 8.80
C ILE A 96 -7.77 -0.39 8.01
N LEU A 97 -7.36 -0.69 6.78
CA LEU A 97 -6.60 0.24 5.92
C LEU A 97 -7.46 1.45 5.53
N ASP A 98 -8.71 1.23 5.14
CA ASP A 98 -9.64 2.29 4.75
C ASP A 98 -9.90 3.24 5.93
N ARG A 99 -10.15 2.70 7.13
CA ARG A 99 -10.36 3.49 8.36
C ARG A 99 -9.15 4.36 8.68
N LEU A 100 -7.96 3.76 8.71
CA LEU A 100 -6.73 4.47 9.06
C LEU A 100 -6.37 5.54 8.02
N TYR A 101 -6.40 5.19 6.73
CA TYR A 101 -5.74 5.98 5.69
C TYR A 101 -6.69 6.79 4.80
N LEU A 102 -7.96 6.40 4.69
CA LEU A 102 -8.97 7.12 3.91
C LEU A 102 -9.98 7.86 4.79
N GLN A 103 -10.17 7.41 6.03
CA GLN A 103 -11.13 8.02 6.97
C GLN A 103 -10.46 8.76 8.14
N GLY A 104 -9.14 8.65 8.28
CA GLY A 104 -8.38 9.39 9.30
C GLY A 104 -8.56 8.89 10.72
N TYR A 105 -8.95 7.62 10.90
CA TYR A 105 -9.09 7.01 12.22
C TYR A 105 -7.72 6.89 12.87
N SER A 106 -7.66 7.17 14.18
CA SER A 106 -6.54 6.69 14.99
C SER A 106 -6.61 5.18 15.17
N ASP A 107 -5.48 4.54 15.51
CA ASP A 107 -5.48 3.11 15.88
C ASP A 107 -6.52 2.77 16.95
N THR A 108 -6.64 3.64 17.97
CA THR A 108 -7.62 3.47 19.04
C THR A 108 -9.05 3.49 18.53
N MET A 109 -9.42 4.47 17.70
CA MET A 109 -10.74 4.52 17.10
C MET A 109 -11.01 3.30 16.22
N CYS A 110 -9.99 2.87 15.44
CA CYS A 110 -10.11 1.76 14.51
C CYS A 110 -10.45 0.46 15.23
N TYR A 111 -9.63 0.02 16.20
CA TYR A 111 -9.87 -1.27 16.86
C TYR A 111 -11.13 -1.28 17.73
N MET A 112 -11.49 -0.14 18.34
CA MET A 112 -12.72 -0.03 19.12
C MET A 112 -13.97 -0.18 18.24
N ASP A 113 -13.95 0.40 17.03
CA ASP A 113 -15.12 0.39 16.16
C ASP A 113 -15.30 -0.94 15.41
N ILE A 114 -14.22 -1.61 15.01
CA ILE A 114 -14.28 -2.96 14.42
C ILE A 114 -14.41 -4.08 15.47
N GLY A 115 -14.41 -3.74 16.76
CA GLY A 115 -14.64 -4.68 17.86
C GLY A 115 -13.46 -5.60 18.21
N TYR A 116 -12.23 -5.27 17.80
CA TYR A 116 -11.05 -6.04 18.19
C TYR A 116 -10.45 -5.56 19.51
N SER A 117 -9.88 -6.49 20.27
CA SER A 117 -9.03 -6.12 21.38
C SER A 117 -7.76 -5.43 20.87
N LYS A 118 -7.20 -4.53 21.69
CA LYS A 118 -5.95 -3.84 21.38
C LYS A 118 -4.84 -4.82 20.96
N THR A 119 -4.67 -5.91 21.70
CA THR A 119 -3.66 -6.95 21.43
C THR A 119 -3.91 -7.63 20.08
N GLN A 120 -5.14 -8.10 19.80
CA GLN A 120 -5.45 -8.73 18.51
C GLN A 120 -5.22 -7.78 17.33
N TYR A 121 -5.57 -6.52 17.51
CA TYR A 121 -5.36 -5.51 16.48
C TYR A 121 -3.88 -5.28 16.17
N PHE A 122 -3.05 -5.03 17.19
CA PHE A 122 -1.65 -4.69 17.00
C PHE A 122 -0.77 -5.89 16.64
N ASP A 123 -1.07 -7.08 17.15
CA ASP A 123 -0.20 -8.25 16.99
C ASP A 123 -0.57 -9.08 15.76
N ARG A 124 -1.82 -8.99 15.28
CA ARG A 124 -2.32 -9.80 14.16
C ARG A 124 -2.84 -8.94 13.01
N TRP A 125 -3.92 -8.21 13.24
CA TRP A 125 -4.72 -7.68 12.13
C TRP A 125 -4.05 -6.52 11.39
N LYS A 126 -3.50 -5.53 12.12
CA LYS A 126 -2.80 -4.41 11.49
C LYS A 126 -1.53 -4.86 10.75
N PRO A 127 -0.64 -5.71 11.33
CA PRO A 127 0.47 -6.30 10.60
C PRO A 127 0.03 -7.05 9.34
N LEU A 128 -0.97 -7.92 9.46
CA LEU A 128 -1.50 -8.70 8.34
C LEU A 128 -2.01 -7.80 7.21
N ALA A 129 -2.77 -6.75 7.55
CA ALA A 129 -3.28 -5.81 6.57
C ALA A 129 -2.15 -5.10 5.79
N MET A 130 -1.06 -4.74 6.47
CA MET A 130 0.11 -4.14 5.82
C MET A 130 0.83 -5.14 4.89
N LEU A 131 0.94 -6.41 5.28
CA LEU A 131 1.54 -7.45 4.45
C LEU A 131 0.69 -7.75 3.20
N GLN A 132 -0.63 -7.91 3.35
CA GLN A 132 -1.53 -8.11 2.21
C GLN A 132 -1.51 -6.93 1.24
N PHE A 133 -1.43 -5.70 1.79
CA PHE A 133 -1.29 -4.51 0.96
C PHE A 133 -0.01 -4.54 0.13
N ALA A 134 1.14 -4.91 0.73
CA ALA A 134 2.41 -5.01 0.00
C ALA A 134 2.35 -6.00 -1.16
N GLN A 135 1.68 -7.14 -0.96
CA GLN A 135 1.50 -8.17 -1.99
C GLN A 135 0.51 -7.74 -3.09
N SER A 136 -0.44 -6.86 -2.75
CA SER A 136 -1.50 -6.42 -3.66
C SER A 136 -1.15 -5.15 -4.44
N TYR A 137 -0.08 -4.45 -4.07
CA TYR A 137 0.35 -3.19 -4.67
C TYR A 137 1.33 -3.42 -5.83
N TYR A 138 0.96 -3.01 -7.04
CA TYR A 138 1.71 -3.36 -8.27
C TYR A 138 2.50 -2.20 -8.87
N LEU A 139 2.43 -1.00 -8.30
CA LEU A 139 3.17 0.14 -8.87
C LEU A 139 4.65 0.14 -8.48
N GLU A 140 4.95 -0.33 -7.27
CA GLU A 140 6.31 -0.52 -6.79
C GLU A 140 6.35 -1.73 -5.86
N ASP A 141 7.47 -2.45 -5.80
CA ASP A 141 7.60 -3.56 -4.87
C ASP A 141 7.84 -3.03 -3.45
N LEU A 142 6.85 -3.26 -2.57
CA LEU A 142 6.92 -2.89 -1.16
C LEU A 142 7.44 -4.04 -0.29
N ASN A 143 7.57 -5.24 -0.85
CA ASN A 143 8.05 -6.42 -0.14
C ASN A 143 9.55 -6.32 0.06
N ILE A 144 10.00 -6.53 1.29
CA ILE A 144 11.42 -6.65 1.61
C ILE A 144 11.70 -8.13 1.79
N TYR A 145 12.51 -8.71 0.90
CA TYR A 145 12.84 -10.13 0.97
C TYR A 145 13.95 -10.38 1.99
N GLN A 146 13.89 -11.53 2.64
CA GLN A 146 14.97 -11.97 3.52
C GLN A 146 16.23 -12.20 2.67
N ASN A 147 17.38 -11.72 3.13
CA ASN A 147 18.63 -12.07 2.49
C ASN A 147 18.82 -13.58 2.65
N ARG A 148 18.86 -14.35 1.55
CA ARG A 148 19.41 -15.69 1.58
C ARG A 148 20.90 -15.55 1.92
N THR A 149 21.25 -15.58 3.20
CA THR A 149 22.60 -15.99 3.59
C THR A 149 22.82 -17.33 2.91
N GLN A 150 23.81 -17.40 2.02
CA GLN A 150 24.31 -18.66 1.48
C GLN A 150 24.81 -19.50 2.66
N THR A 151 23.92 -20.24 3.31
CA THR A 151 24.32 -21.37 4.14
C THR A 151 24.61 -22.51 3.19
N GLY A 152 25.88 -22.62 2.79
CA GLY A 152 26.40 -23.80 2.12
C GLY A 152 27.49 -23.50 1.09
N LEU A 153 28.72 -23.37 1.58
CA LEU A 153 29.87 -24.13 1.07
C LEU A 153 30.74 -24.53 2.27
#